data_AF-A0A7W5Q3S0-F1
#
_entry.id   AF-A0A7W5Q3S0-F1
#
_cell.length_a   1.000
_cell.length_b   1.000
_cell.length_c   1.000
_cell.angle_alpha   90.00
_cell.angle_beta   90.00
_cell.angle_gamma   90.00
#
_symmetry.space_group_name_H-M   'P 1'
#
loop_
_entity.id
_entity.type
_entity.pdbx_description
1 polymer ?
#
loop_
_entity_poly.entity_id
_entity_poly.type
_entity_poly.pdbx_seq_one_letter_code
_entity_poly.pdbx_strand_id
1 'polypeptide(L)'
;MASSLVCRQSGRPETNRPPSISRHYVLASFVTFQGLQMETTLRHIEFVVFPGFQLMGATAITVFEVANLILGEDAYHVRLVSEHGGKVPSSSVFCVETEPFGDATFDTVIFGAGMQPEPASAGLLDFARRAARTSRRLATTCVGTFVLAQAGVLDGCRATTHWAFAHELQDQYRRLKVEEDSIYIVDGTVWTSAGMTAGIDMALAMVEEDHGIDVARSVARNLVVYHRRAGGQSQFSVLLELEPKSDRIQKALDYAKKNLRRTLSVEELADVAHLSPRQFTRAFRAETRQSPAKAVEHLRVESARLMMEQGRHSMDEVANETGFADRERMRRAFLRTMGQPPQTVRRNSRSRT
;
A
#
# COMPACT_ATOMS: atom_id res chain seq x y z
N MET A 1 31.82 33.70 -60.91
CA MET A 1 33.20 33.52 -61.41
C MET A 1 34.15 33.65 -60.23
N ALA A 2 35.20 32.81 -60.23
CA ALA A 2 36.22 32.61 -59.18
C ALA A 2 35.71 31.89 -57.91
N SER A 3 36.36 30.87 -57.35
CA SER A 3 37.66 30.27 -57.67
C SER A 3 37.72 28.83 -57.19
N SER A 4 38.63 28.08 -57.80
CA SER A 4 38.97 26.67 -57.65
C SER A 4 39.47 26.28 -56.25
N LEU A 5 39.27 25.02 -55.84
CA LEU A 5 40.37 24.06 -55.76
C LEU A 5 39.85 22.64 -55.48
N VAL A 6 40.22 21.74 -56.39
CA VAL A 6 40.12 20.29 -56.25
C VAL A 6 41.26 19.83 -55.35
N CYS A 7 40.94 19.03 -54.32
CA CYS A 7 41.83 17.94 -53.89
C CYS A 7 40.95 16.75 -53.47
N ARG A 8 41.21 15.61 -54.12
CA ARG A 8 40.52 14.34 -53.93
C ARG A 8 41.24 13.50 -52.87
N GLN A 9 40.41 12.77 -52.12
CA GLN A 9 40.59 11.44 -51.51
C GLN A 9 41.68 11.28 -50.44
N SER A 10 41.28 10.96 -49.22
CA SER A 10 40.95 9.58 -48.79
C SER A 10 40.57 9.53 -47.30
N GLY A 11 39.59 8.69 -46.95
CA GLY A 11 39.23 8.36 -45.56
C GLY A 11 37.79 8.70 -45.17
N ARG A 12 36.90 7.71 -45.27
CA ARG A 12 35.65 7.59 -44.47
C ARG A 12 35.74 6.23 -43.75
N PRO A 13 34.90 5.92 -42.74
CA PRO A 13 34.16 6.79 -41.81
C PRO A 13 34.28 6.29 -40.35
N GLU A 14 34.07 7.14 -39.34
CA GLU A 14 33.70 6.61 -38.01
C GLU A 14 32.54 7.40 -37.39
N THR A 15 31.51 6.62 -37.07
CA THR A 15 30.22 7.01 -36.53
C THR A 15 30.37 7.38 -35.05
N ASN A 16 29.97 8.60 -34.71
CA ASN A 16 29.85 9.07 -33.33
C ASN A 16 28.74 8.29 -32.60
N ARG A 17 29.11 7.33 -31.73
CA ARG A 17 28.25 6.84 -30.64
C ARG A 17 28.39 7.78 -29.44
N PRO A 18 27.31 8.15 -28.72
CA PRO A 18 27.44 8.86 -27.45
C PRO A 18 28.00 7.92 -26.36
N PRO A 19 28.71 8.46 -25.35
CA PRO A 19 29.41 7.65 -24.36
C PRO A 19 28.43 6.95 -23.41
N SER A 20 28.79 5.72 -23.05
CA SER A 20 28.10 4.88 -22.07
C SER A 20 28.06 5.55 -20.70
N ILE A 21 26.88 5.69 -20.12
CA ILE A 21 26.70 6.17 -18.75
C ILE A 21 27.18 5.08 -17.79
N SER A 22 28.32 5.32 -17.16
CA SER A 22 28.93 4.46 -16.15
C SER A 22 28.06 4.41 -14.89
N ARG A 23 27.47 3.24 -14.62
CA ARG A 23 26.76 2.92 -13.37
C ARG A 23 27.72 2.96 -12.18
N HIS A 24 27.80 4.08 -11.47
CA HIS A 24 28.33 4.12 -10.11
C HIS A 24 27.19 3.84 -9.13
N TYR A 25 27.02 2.57 -8.74
CA TYR A 25 26.15 2.20 -7.63
C TYR A 25 26.84 2.53 -6.30
N VAL A 26 26.07 3.13 -5.40
CA VAL A 26 26.43 3.37 -3.99
C VAL A 26 26.73 2.02 -3.32
N LEU A 27 27.86 1.92 -2.62
CA LEU A 27 28.30 0.73 -1.91
C LEU A 27 27.23 0.23 -0.91
N ALA A 28 26.59 -0.89 -1.24
CA ALA A 28 25.87 -1.72 -0.29
C ALA A 28 26.84 -2.78 0.25
N SER A 29 27.01 -2.85 1.57
CA SER A 29 27.77 -3.91 2.23
C SER A 29 27.09 -5.26 1.96
N PHE A 30 27.72 -6.09 1.15
CA PHE A 30 27.27 -7.45 0.85
C PHE A 30 27.43 -8.34 2.08
N VAL A 31 26.32 -8.81 2.65
CA VAL A 31 26.29 -10.01 3.46
C VAL A 31 26.03 -11.16 2.51
N THR A 32 27.03 -12.00 2.28
CA THR A 32 26.93 -13.19 1.42
C THR A 32 26.04 -14.23 2.09
N PHE A 33 24.81 -14.40 1.60
CA PHE A 33 23.98 -15.55 1.97
C PHE A 33 24.36 -16.72 1.06
N GLN A 34 25.18 -17.65 1.57
CA GLN A 34 25.40 -18.95 0.94
C GLN A 34 24.34 -19.93 1.46
N GLY A 35 23.42 -20.38 0.60
CA GLY A 35 22.54 -21.51 0.92
C GLY A 35 21.34 -21.66 -0.02
N LEU A 36 21.35 -22.78 -0.77
CA LEU A 36 20.35 -23.32 -1.71
C LEU A 36 19.99 -22.46 -2.94
N GLN A 37 20.47 -22.90 -4.11
CA GLN A 37 19.86 -22.52 -5.39
C GLN A 37 18.45 -23.11 -5.45
N MET A 38 17.45 -22.29 -5.14
CA MET A 38 16.08 -22.51 -5.60
C MET A 38 16.05 -22.14 -7.08
N GLU A 39 15.52 -23.02 -7.93
CA GLU A 39 15.21 -22.71 -9.32
C GLU A 39 14.19 -21.56 -9.32
N THR A 40 14.65 -20.33 -9.56
CA THR A 40 13.80 -19.15 -9.60
C THR A 40 13.22 -19.00 -10.99
N THR A 41 11.99 -19.47 -11.15
CA THR A 41 11.21 -19.22 -12.36
C THR A 41 10.98 -17.71 -12.49
N LEU A 42 11.42 -17.12 -13.61
CA LEU A 42 11.15 -15.73 -13.94
C LEU A 42 9.64 -15.45 -13.90
N ARG A 43 9.22 -14.50 -13.07
CA ARG A 43 7.80 -14.12 -12.91
C ARG A 43 7.49 -12.88 -13.74
N HIS A 44 6.61 -13.04 -14.73
CA HIS A 44 6.12 -11.94 -15.54
C HIS A 44 4.95 -11.23 -14.83
N ILE A 45 5.11 -9.92 -14.61
CA ILE A 45 4.09 -9.06 -14.00
C ILE A 45 3.61 -8.05 -15.03
N GLU A 46 2.30 -8.04 -15.29
CA GLU A 46 1.66 -7.00 -16.08
C GLU A 46 1.08 -5.94 -15.14
N PHE A 47 1.57 -4.71 -15.22
CA PHE A 47 1.00 -3.58 -14.50
C PHE A 47 0.15 -2.75 -15.46
N VAL A 48 -1.16 -2.87 -15.32
CA VAL A 48 -2.15 -2.24 -16.19
C VAL A 48 -2.32 -0.77 -15.80
N VAL A 49 -2.12 0.11 -16.78
CA VAL A 49 -2.40 1.55 -16.66
C VAL A 49 -3.40 1.99 -17.72
N PHE A 50 -4.10 3.08 -17.42
CA PHE A 50 -5.07 3.72 -18.29
C PHE A 50 -4.96 5.24 -18.11
N PRO A 51 -5.49 6.06 -19.04
CA PRO A 51 -5.40 7.51 -18.94
C PRO A 51 -5.87 8.01 -17.56
N GLY A 52 -5.08 8.87 -16.93
CA GLY A 52 -5.37 9.38 -15.59
C GLY A 52 -4.96 8.45 -14.44
N PHE A 53 -4.17 7.40 -14.72
CA PHE A 53 -3.64 6.54 -13.65
C PHE A 53 -2.77 7.32 -12.66
N GLN A 54 -2.76 6.86 -11.42
CA GLN A 54 -2.16 7.51 -10.28
C GLN A 54 -0.74 6.97 -10.02
N LEU A 55 0.26 7.87 -9.99
CA LEU A 55 1.68 7.47 -9.90
C LEU A 55 1.99 6.64 -8.65
N MET A 56 1.48 7.06 -7.50
CA MET A 56 1.85 6.42 -6.23
C MET A 56 1.48 4.94 -6.23
N GLY A 57 0.34 4.55 -6.82
CA GLY A 57 -0.04 3.16 -7.00
C GLY A 57 0.95 2.38 -7.86
N ALA A 58 1.51 3.00 -8.90
CA ALA A 58 2.55 2.41 -9.74
C ALA A 58 3.91 2.24 -9.03
N THR A 59 4.16 2.94 -7.91
CA THR A 59 5.41 2.75 -7.15
C THR A 59 5.55 1.36 -6.53
N ALA A 60 4.47 0.57 -6.46
CA ALA A 60 4.52 -0.85 -6.10
C ALA A 60 5.46 -1.66 -7.02
N ILE A 61 5.67 -1.21 -8.27
CA ILE A 61 6.62 -1.80 -9.22
C ILE A 61 8.05 -1.82 -8.65
N THR A 62 8.45 -0.77 -7.94
CA THR A 62 9.80 -0.64 -7.37
C THR A 62 10.10 -1.74 -6.33
N VAL A 63 9.08 -2.33 -5.71
CA VAL A 63 9.27 -3.47 -4.79
C VAL A 63 9.89 -4.66 -5.52
N PHE A 64 9.41 -4.97 -6.72
CA PHE A 64 9.91 -6.07 -7.53
C PHE A 64 11.31 -5.76 -8.10
N GLU A 65 11.57 -4.51 -8.49
CA GLU A 65 12.89 -4.05 -8.91
C GLU A 65 13.93 -4.24 -7.80
N VAL A 66 13.61 -3.83 -6.58
CA VAL A 66 14.51 -3.98 -5.43
C VAL A 66 14.64 -5.46 -5.00
N ALA A 67 13.61 -6.28 -5.20
CA ALA A 67 13.71 -7.72 -4.99
C ALA A 67 14.76 -8.36 -5.92
N ASN A 68 14.75 -8.02 -7.21
CA ASN A 68 15.79 -8.48 -8.15
C ASN A 68 17.20 -8.07 -7.69
N LEU A 69 17.37 -6.82 -7.24
CA LEU A 69 18.66 -6.33 -6.73
C LEU A 69 19.16 -7.13 -5.51
N ILE A 70 18.26 -7.53 -4.61
CA ILE A 70 18.60 -8.28 -3.40
C ILE A 70 18.90 -9.75 -3.70
N LEU A 71 18.14 -10.34 -4.62
CA LEU A 71 18.35 -11.73 -5.05
C LEU A 71 19.60 -11.86 -5.95
N GLY A 72 20.00 -10.79 -6.63
CA GLY A 72 21.12 -10.80 -7.57
C GLY A 72 20.78 -11.42 -8.93
N GLU A 73 19.49 -11.54 -9.26
CA GLU A 73 18.96 -12.15 -10.48
C GLU A 73 17.62 -11.52 -10.89
N ASP A 74 17.22 -11.74 -12.15
CA ASP A 74 15.95 -11.27 -12.69
C ASP A 74 14.81 -12.20 -12.28
N ALA A 75 14.40 -12.15 -11.01
CA ALA A 75 13.28 -12.94 -10.50
C ALA A 75 11.91 -12.43 -10.98
N TYR A 76 11.80 -11.12 -11.21
CA TYR A 76 10.61 -10.44 -11.70
C TYR A 76 10.88 -9.64 -12.96
N HIS A 77 9.97 -9.73 -13.94
CA HIS A 77 9.96 -8.85 -15.11
C HIS A 77 8.60 -8.13 -15.20
N VAL A 78 8.61 -6.84 -14.89
CA VAL A 78 7.41 -6.01 -14.88
C VAL A 78 7.25 -5.27 -16.21
N ARG A 79 6.08 -5.37 -16.82
CA ARG A 79 5.69 -4.61 -18.00
C ARG A 79 4.55 -3.66 -17.69
N LEU A 80 4.60 -2.47 -18.27
CA LEU A 80 3.48 -1.55 -18.26
C LEU A 80 2.61 -1.81 -19.49
N VAL A 81 1.34 -2.11 -19.28
CA VAL A 81 0.39 -2.37 -20.37
C VAL A 81 -0.83 -1.46 -20.32
N SER A 82 -1.37 -1.16 -21.49
CA SER A 82 -2.64 -0.44 -21.65
C SER A 82 -3.44 -1.05 -22.80
N GLU A 83 -4.68 -0.63 -22.97
CA GLU A 83 -5.59 -1.22 -23.97
C GLU A 83 -5.04 -1.17 -25.40
N HIS A 84 -4.34 -0.09 -25.75
CA HIS A 84 -3.82 0.12 -27.10
C HIS A 84 -2.29 0.22 -27.16
N GLY A 85 -1.61 0.16 -26.02
CA GLY A 85 -0.19 0.47 -25.92
C GLY A 85 0.10 1.96 -26.18
N GLY A 86 1.38 2.28 -26.30
CA GLY A 86 1.86 3.64 -26.55
C GLY A 86 1.89 4.51 -25.29
N LYS A 87 1.90 5.83 -25.50
CA LYS A 87 1.96 6.82 -24.41
C LYS A 87 0.63 6.97 -23.70
N VAL A 88 0.64 6.72 -22.38
CA VAL A 88 -0.52 6.91 -21.50
C VAL A 88 -0.24 8.03 -20.51
N PRO A 89 -1.08 9.09 -20.46
CA PRO A 89 -0.93 10.16 -19.49
C PRO A 89 -1.35 9.71 -18.09
N SER A 90 -0.56 10.06 -17.08
CA SER A 90 -0.94 9.88 -15.68
C SER A 90 -1.90 10.99 -15.22
N SER A 91 -2.36 10.91 -13.97
CA SER A 91 -3.07 12.00 -13.28
C SER A 91 -2.18 13.20 -12.93
N SER A 92 -0.90 13.18 -13.33
CA SER A 92 0.10 14.20 -13.04
C SER A 92 0.85 14.59 -14.33
N VAL A 93 2.00 15.25 -14.20
CA VAL A 93 2.70 15.94 -15.30
C VAL A 93 3.45 15.03 -16.27
N PHE A 94 3.41 13.71 -16.10
CA PHE A 94 4.20 12.77 -16.91
C PHE A 94 3.31 11.70 -17.55
N CYS A 95 3.82 11.14 -18.64
CA CYS A 95 3.25 9.99 -19.34
C CYS A 95 4.20 8.80 -19.19
N VAL A 96 3.66 7.59 -19.33
CA VAL A 96 4.44 6.35 -19.42
C VAL A 96 4.24 5.70 -20.78
N GLU A 97 5.26 5.03 -21.28
CA GLU A 97 5.17 4.19 -22.48
C GLU A 97 4.64 2.81 -22.06
N THR A 98 3.74 2.24 -22.86
CA THR A 98 3.09 0.97 -22.55
C THR A 98 3.05 0.04 -23.75
N GLU A 99 3.03 -1.26 -23.49
CA GLU A 99 2.69 -2.27 -24.49
C GLU A 99 1.16 -2.45 -24.55
N PRO A 100 0.59 -2.85 -25.70
CA PRO A 100 -0.82 -3.24 -25.75
C PRO A 100 -1.05 -4.51 -24.94
N PHE A 101 -2.30 -4.75 -24.52
CA PHE A 101 -2.68 -6.02 -23.90
C PHE A 101 -2.30 -7.21 -24.78
N GLY A 102 -1.56 -8.16 -24.20
CA GLY A 102 -1.17 -9.41 -24.87
C GLY A 102 -2.08 -10.59 -24.53
N ASP A 103 -1.88 -11.69 -25.24
CA ASP A 103 -2.60 -12.97 -25.06
C ASP A 103 -1.83 -13.98 -24.20
N ALA A 104 -0.67 -13.60 -23.64
CA ALA A 104 0.17 -14.51 -22.86
C ALA A 104 -0.43 -14.83 -21.48
N THR A 105 -0.06 -16.00 -20.94
CA THR A 105 -0.29 -16.34 -19.53
C THR A 105 0.73 -15.60 -18.67
N PHE A 106 0.28 -14.95 -17.60
CA PHE A 106 1.12 -14.12 -16.73
C PHE A 106 1.22 -14.73 -15.34
N ASP A 107 2.29 -14.46 -14.60
CA ASP A 107 2.32 -14.83 -13.19
C ASP A 107 1.33 -13.95 -12.42
N THR A 108 1.46 -12.63 -12.58
CA THR A 108 0.66 -11.66 -11.85
C THR A 108 0.19 -10.54 -12.78
N VAL A 109 -1.08 -10.13 -12.66
CA VAL A 109 -1.60 -8.94 -13.34
C VAL A 109 -2.10 -7.96 -12.29
N ILE A 110 -1.55 -6.75 -12.26
CA ILE A 110 -1.87 -5.69 -11.30
C ILE A 110 -2.59 -4.56 -12.02
N PHE A 111 -3.84 -4.31 -11.65
CA PHE A 111 -4.61 -3.17 -12.13
C PHE A 111 -4.27 -1.93 -11.31
N GLY A 112 -3.66 -0.95 -11.98
CA GLY A 112 -3.47 0.39 -11.46
C GLY A 112 -4.81 1.08 -11.20
N ALA A 113 -4.74 2.29 -10.68
CA ALA A 113 -5.90 3.08 -10.29
C ALA A 113 -5.81 4.49 -10.85
N GLY A 114 -6.96 5.10 -11.11
CA GLY A 114 -7.06 6.56 -11.25
C GLY A 114 -7.19 7.27 -9.90
N MET A 115 -7.44 8.57 -9.93
CA MET A 115 -7.76 9.37 -8.73
C MET A 115 -9.21 9.17 -8.25
N GLN A 116 -10.09 8.70 -9.13
CA GLN A 116 -11.51 8.48 -8.90
C GLN A 116 -11.92 7.16 -9.59
N PRO A 117 -12.98 6.48 -9.14
CA PRO A 117 -13.57 5.40 -9.90
C PRO A 117 -14.18 5.96 -11.19
N GLU A 118 -13.81 5.38 -12.33
CA GLU A 118 -14.38 5.72 -13.64
C GLU A 118 -14.91 4.45 -14.32
N PRO A 119 -15.92 4.56 -15.21
CA PRO A 119 -16.36 3.43 -16.03
C PRO A 119 -15.20 2.88 -16.87
N ALA A 120 -14.91 1.59 -16.73
CA ALA A 120 -13.89 0.94 -17.52
C ALA A 120 -14.37 0.71 -18.96
N SER A 121 -13.43 0.80 -19.92
CA SER A 121 -13.70 0.46 -21.31
C SER A 121 -14.03 -1.03 -21.47
N ALA A 122 -14.73 -1.38 -22.55
CA ALA A 122 -15.02 -2.78 -22.86
C ALA A 122 -13.74 -3.62 -22.99
N GLY A 123 -12.69 -3.09 -23.63
CA GLY A 123 -11.42 -3.79 -23.77
C GLY A 123 -10.70 -4.03 -22.45
N LEU A 124 -10.74 -3.07 -21.52
CA LEU A 124 -10.19 -3.23 -20.17
C LEU A 124 -10.96 -4.29 -19.37
N LEU A 125 -12.29 -4.29 -19.45
CA LEU A 125 -13.14 -5.29 -18.79
C LEU A 125 -12.91 -6.69 -19.35
N ASP A 126 -12.77 -6.82 -20.67
CA ASP A 126 -12.49 -8.10 -21.31
C ASP A 126 -11.08 -8.61 -20.97
N PHE A 127 -10.10 -7.71 -20.90
CA PHE A 127 -8.77 -8.06 -20.41
C PHE A 127 -8.78 -8.53 -18.96
N ALA A 128 -9.51 -7.84 -18.07
CA ALA A 128 -9.69 -8.28 -16.67
C ALA A 128 -10.29 -9.68 -16.56
N ARG A 129 -11.32 -10.00 -17.34
CA ARG A 129 -11.93 -11.34 -17.37
C ARG A 129 -10.97 -12.41 -17.91
N ARG A 130 -10.12 -12.07 -18.88
CA ARG A 130 -9.10 -12.98 -19.41
C ARG A 130 -8.01 -13.22 -18.36
N ALA A 131 -7.45 -12.15 -17.81
CA ALA A 131 -6.41 -12.20 -16.78
C ALA A 131 -6.83 -13.07 -15.59
N ALA A 132 -8.08 -12.93 -15.12
CA ALA A 132 -8.63 -13.74 -14.04
C ALA A 132 -8.58 -15.27 -14.29
N ARG A 133 -8.51 -15.70 -15.55
CA ARG A 133 -8.42 -17.12 -15.95
C ARG A 133 -7.00 -17.57 -16.29
N THR A 134 -6.13 -16.63 -16.64
CA THR A 134 -4.81 -16.94 -17.23
C THR A 134 -3.64 -16.50 -16.37
N SER A 135 -3.88 -15.84 -15.22
CA SER A 135 -2.83 -15.47 -14.27
C SER A 135 -2.88 -16.26 -12.97
N ARG A 136 -1.71 -16.49 -12.36
CA ARG A 136 -1.62 -17.09 -11.00
C ARG A 136 -2.23 -16.16 -9.97
N ARG A 137 -1.98 -14.84 -10.09
CA ARG A 137 -2.52 -13.80 -9.21
C ARG A 137 -3.11 -12.65 -10.02
N LEU A 138 -4.21 -12.10 -9.52
CA LEU A 138 -4.85 -10.92 -10.05
C LEU A 138 -4.91 -9.88 -8.94
N ALA A 139 -4.43 -8.68 -9.19
CA ALA A 139 -4.31 -7.66 -8.16
C ALA A 139 -4.86 -6.30 -8.56
N THR A 140 -5.24 -5.50 -7.58
CA THR A 140 -5.67 -4.10 -7.77
C THR A 140 -5.06 -3.18 -6.73
N THR A 141 -4.87 -1.93 -7.14
CA THR A 141 -4.56 -0.83 -6.22
C THR A 141 -5.73 0.15 -6.18
N CYS A 142 -6.02 0.74 -5.01
CA CYS A 142 -7.00 1.81 -4.83
C CYS A 142 -8.34 1.50 -5.53
N VAL A 143 -8.88 2.49 -6.24
CA VAL A 143 -10.09 2.40 -7.05
C VAL A 143 -9.96 1.51 -8.28
N GLY A 144 -8.78 0.96 -8.58
CA GLY A 144 -8.61 -0.10 -9.59
C GLY A 144 -9.45 -1.34 -9.27
N THR A 145 -9.82 -1.55 -8.01
CA THR A 145 -10.78 -2.60 -7.60
C THR A 145 -12.13 -2.48 -8.33
N PHE A 146 -12.57 -1.27 -8.69
CA PHE A 146 -13.81 -1.08 -9.46
C PHE A 146 -13.75 -1.73 -10.84
N VAL A 147 -12.57 -1.79 -11.48
CA VAL A 147 -12.41 -2.45 -12.79
C VAL A 147 -12.74 -3.94 -12.69
N LEU A 148 -12.19 -4.62 -11.69
CA LEU A 148 -12.46 -6.05 -11.48
C LEU A 148 -13.90 -6.31 -11.01
N ALA A 149 -14.48 -5.39 -10.23
CA ALA A 149 -15.89 -5.46 -9.82
C ALA A 149 -16.83 -5.30 -11.03
N GLN A 150 -16.60 -4.30 -11.88
CA GLN A 150 -17.33 -4.09 -13.15
C GLN A 150 -17.20 -5.29 -14.10
N ALA A 151 -16.04 -5.96 -14.10
CA ALA A 151 -15.82 -7.15 -14.91
C ALA A 151 -16.59 -8.39 -14.39
N GLY A 152 -17.13 -8.34 -13.17
CA GLY A 152 -17.78 -9.45 -12.47
C GLY A 152 -16.80 -10.45 -11.87
N VAL A 153 -15.50 -10.12 -11.85
CA VAL A 153 -14.43 -11.02 -11.38
C VAL A 153 -14.41 -11.15 -9.85
N LEU A 154 -14.92 -10.13 -9.15
CA LEU A 154 -14.93 -10.09 -7.68
C LEU A 154 -16.22 -10.63 -7.05
N ASP A 155 -17.13 -11.21 -7.83
CA ASP A 155 -18.40 -11.74 -7.31
C ASP A 155 -18.16 -12.86 -6.29
N GLY A 156 -18.55 -12.64 -5.03
CA GLY A 156 -18.36 -13.58 -3.93
C GLY A 156 -16.99 -13.47 -3.23
N CYS A 157 -16.08 -12.64 -3.75
CA CYS A 157 -14.78 -12.41 -3.15
C CYS A 157 -14.85 -11.35 -2.02
N ARG A 158 -13.84 -11.39 -1.16
CA ARG A 158 -13.47 -10.33 -0.23
C ARG A 158 -12.49 -9.40 -0.91
N ALA A 159 -12.75 -8.10 -0.85
CA ALA A 159 -11.87 -7.09 -1.44
C ALA A 159 -11.81 -5.82 -0.60
N THR A 160 -10.75 -5.05 -0.79
CA THR A 160 -10.63 -3.67 -0.31
C THR A 160 -10.41 -2.72 -1.48
N THR A 161 -10.65 -1.44 -1.22
CA THR A 161 -10.36 -0.29 -2.10
C THR A 161 -9.97 0.87 -1.19
N HIS A 162 -9.64 2.02 -1.74
CA HIS A 162 -9.40 3.20 -0.92
C HIS A 162 -10.66 3.55 -0.12
N TRP A 163 -10.49 3.81 1.18
CA TRP A 163 -11.56 4.00 2.16
C TRP A 163 -12.67 4.94 1.68
N ALA A 164 -12.29 6.05 1.04
CA ALA A 164 -13.24 7.06 0.55
C ALA A 164 -14.27 6.51 -0.45
N PHE A 165 -13.98 5.36 -1.08
CA PHE A 165 -14.83 4.70 -2.08
C PHE A 165 -15.28 3.31 -1.64
N ALA A 166 -14.98 2.88 -0.42
CA ALA A 166 -15.31 1.53 0.04
C ALA A 166 -16.83 1.32 0.15
N HIS A 167 -17.54 2.30 0.71
CA HIS A 167 -19.01 2.27 0.76
C HIS A 167 -19.63 2.27 -0.63
N GLU A 168 -19.14 3.13 -1.54
CA GLU A 168 -19.61 3.18 -2.92
C GLU A 168 -19.43 1.83 -3.64
N LEU A 169 -18.26 1.20 -3.48
CA LEU A 169 -17.97 -0.11 -4.06
C LEU A 169 -18.93 -1.18 -3.50
N GLN A 170 -19.15 -1.20 -2.19
CA GLN A 170 -20.07 -2.16 -1.56
C GLN A 170 -21.52 -1.94 -2.02
N ASP A 171 -21.88 -0.68 -2.30
CA ASP A 171 -23.22 -0.31 -2.73
C ASP A 171 -23.53 -0.70 -4.17
N GLN A 172 -22.55 -0.55 -5.06
CA GLN A 172 -22.70 -0.90 -6.46
C GLN A 172 -22.59 -2.42 -6.70
N TYR A 173 -21.76 -3.13 -5.93
CA TYR A 173 -21.47 -4.55 -6.16
C TYR A 173 -21.85 -5.42 -4.96
N ARG A 174 -23.14 -5.76 -4.84
CA ARG A 174 -23.72 -6.47 -3.67
C ARG A 174 -23.16 -7.86 -3.41
N ARG A 175 -22.60 -8.52 -4.43
CA ARG A 175 -21.99 -9.86 -4.32
C ARG A 175 -20.55 -9.81 -3.81
N LEU A 176 -19.91 -8.65 -3.88
CA LEU A 176 -18.59 -8.40 -3.33
C LEU A 176 -18.70 -8.10 -1.83
N LYS A 177 -17.80 -8.66 -1.04
CA LYS A 177 -17.67 -8.34 0.39
C LYS A 177 -16.53 -7.34 0.58
N VAL A 178 -16.86 -6.06 0.68
CA VAL A 178 -15.88 -5.00 0.86
C VAL A 178 -15.45 -4.90 2.33
N GLU A 179 -14.14 -4.90 2.58
CA GLU A 179 -13.59 -4.59 3.90
C GLU A 179 -12.85 -3.25 3.87
N GLU A 180 -13.58 -2.20 4.22
CA GLU A 180 -13.15 -0.80 4.16
C GLU A 180 -11.84 -0.49 4.90
N ASP A 181 -11.59 -1.14 6.02
CA ASP A 181 -10.44 -0.78 6.88
C ASP A 181 -9.13 -1.47 6.50
N SER A 182 -9.13 -2.45 5.59
CA SER A 182 -7.92 -3.24 5.29
C SER A 182 -7.03 -2.52 4.27
N ILE A 183 -5.73 -2.39 4.54
CA ILE A 183 -4.77 -1.85 3.56
C ILE A 183 -4.54 -2.76 2.35
N TYR A 184 -4.64 -4.08 2.54
CA TYR A 184 -4.77 -5.05 1.44
C TYR A 184 -5.43 -6.34 1.91
N ILE A 185 -6.06 -7.06 0.99
CA ILE A 185 -6.72 -8.34 1.21
C ILE A 185 -6.22 -9.33 0.16
N VAL A 186 -5.97 -10.56 0.63
CA VAL A 186 -5.76 -11.73 -0.22
C VAL A 186 -6.97 -12.64 -0.06
N ASP A 187 -7.66 -12.93 -1.16
CA ASP A 187 -8.75 -13.90 -1.23
C ASP A 187 -8.51 -14.86 -2.41
N GLY A 188 -7.92 -16.02 -2.10
CA GLY A 188 -7.44 -16.96 -3.11
C GLY A 188 -6.38 -16.31 -4.01
N THR A 189 -6.66 -16.24 -5.31
CA THR A 189 -5.77 -15.63 -6.31
C THR A 189 -5.96 -14.12 -6.46
N VAL A 190 -6.93 -13.52 -5.76
CA VAL A 190 -7.27 -12.10 -5.87
C VAL A 190 -6.64 -11.29 -4.74
N TRP A 191 -5.91 -10.24 -5.10
CA TRP A 191 -5.15 -9.37 -4.20
C TRP A 191 -5.61 -7.92 -4.36
N THR A 192 -6.27 -7.34 -3.38
CA THR A 192 -6.77 -5.96 -3.50
C THR A 192 -6.13 -5.08 -2.46
N SER A 193 -5.81 -3.83 -2.80
CA SER A 193 -5.19 -2.88 -1.89
C SER A 193 -5.95 -1.56 -1.86
N ALA A 194 -5.94 -0.90 -0.70
CA ALA A 194 -6.31 0.50 -0.52
C ALA A 194 -5.56 1.46 -1.46
N GLY A 195 -4.42 1.02 -2.02
CA GLY A 195 -3.58 1.76 -2.95
C GLY A 195 -2.74 2.84 -2.28
N MET A 196 -2.28 3.81 -3.06
CA MET A 196 -1.22 4.73 -2.63
C MET A 196 -0.02 3.92 -2.08
N THR A 197 0.39 4.19 -0.85
CA THR A 197 1.49 3.45 -0.20
C THR A 197 1.10 2.02 0.19
N ALA A 198 -0.18 1.68 0.31
CA ALA A 198 -0.61 0.31 0.62
C ALA A 198 -0.34 -0.67 -0.54
N GLY A 199 -0.16 -0.17 -1.77
CA GLY A 199 0.30 -0.96 -2.90
C GLY A 199 1.71 -1.53 -2.67
N ILE A 200 2.58 -0.77 -1.98
CA ILE A 200 3.92 -1.22 -1.60
C ILE A 200 3.82 -2.36 -0.57
N ASP A 201 2.94 -2.25 0.43
CA ASP A 201 2.73 -3.32 1.42
C ASP A 201 2.23 -4.62 0.78
N MET A 202 1.30 -4.51 -0.18
CA MET A 202 0.78 -5.64 -0.92
C MET A 202 1.87 -6.30 -1.78
N ALA A 203 2.68 -5.51 -2.50
CA ALA A 203 3.79 -6.04 -3.30
C ALA A 203 4.88 -6.68 -2.41
N LEU A 204 5.15 -6.13 -1.22
CA LEU A 204 6.06 -6.75 -0.25
C LEU A 204 5.54 -8.10 0.25
N ALA A 205 4.22 -8.24 0.42
CA ALA A 205 3.60 -9.51 0.76
C ALA A 205 3.68 -10.53 -0.39
N MET A 206 3.59 -10.09 -1.65
CA MET A 206 3.84 -10.96 -2.81
C MET A 206 5.29 -11.46 -2.83
N VAL A 207 6.27 -10.59 -2.57
CA VAL A 207 7.68 -10.99 -2.50
C VAL A 207 7.93 -11.99 -1.37
N GLU A 208 7.27 -11.83 -0.23
CA GLU A 208 7.36 -12.82 0.86
C GLU A 208 6.76 -14.17 0.44
N GLU A 209 5.59 -14.17 -0.21
CA GLU A 209 4.99 -15.41 -0.71
C GLU A 209 5.92 -16.13 -1.70
N ASP A 210 6.61 -15.37 -2.54
CA ASP A 210 7.43 -15.91 -3.63
C ASP A 210 8.86 -16.32 -3.20
N HIS A 211 9.47 -15.62 -2.24
CA HIS A 211 10.88 -15.79 -1.85
C HIS A 211 11.13 -15.79 -0.33
N GLY A 212 10.09 -15.76 0.49
CA GLY A 212 10.17 -15.81 1.94
C GLY A 212 10.40 -14.45 2.62
N ILE A 213 10.23 -14.47 3.94
CA ILE A 213 10.18 -13.27 4.78
C ILE A 213 11.50 -12.47 4.80
N ASP A 214 12.66 -13.13 4.66
CA ASP A 214 13.96 -12.47 4.76
C ASP A 214 14.28 -11.62 3.53
N VAL A 215 13.86 -12.05 2.35
CA VAL A 215 13.95 -11.26 1.11
C VAL A 215 13.02 -10.06 1.21
N ALA A 216 11.74 -10.28 1.55
CA ALA A 216 10.77 -9.19 1.72
C ALA A 216 11.22 -8.15 2.77
N ARG A 217 11.80 -8.58 3.89
CA ARG A 217 12.35 -7.69 4.92
C ARG A 217 13.53 -6.88 4.40
N SER A 218 14.40 -7.51 3.62
CA SER A 218 15.54 -6.83 3.00
C SER A 218 15.07 -5.79 1.96
N VAL A 219 14.03 -6.10 1.19
CA VAL A 219 13.41 -5.16 0.24
C VAL A 219 12.84 -3.96 0.99
N ALA A 220 12.01 -4.19 2.01
CA ALA A 220 11.42 -3.13 2.83
C ALA A 220 12.49 -2.21 3.46
N ARG A 221 13.60 -2.78 3.94
CA ARG A 221 14.73 -2.02 4.50
C ARG A 221 15.39 -1.12 3.46
N ASN A 222 15.62 -1.62 2.24
CA ASN A 222 16.21 -0.83 1.15
C ASN A 222 15.26 0.28 0.66
N LEU A 223 13.95 0.04 0.71
CA LEU A 223 12.92 1.05 0.43
C LEU A 223 12.69 2.04 1.60
N VAL A 224 13.39 1.87 2.73
CA VAL A 224 13.23 2.69 3.94
C VAL A 224 11.79 2.68 4.47
N VAL A 225 11.08 1.56 4.29
CA VAL A 225 9.73 1.36 4.82
C VAL A 225 9.86 0.88 6.27
N TYR A 226 9.68 1.82 7.21
CA TYR A 226 9.95 1.66 8.64
C TYR A 226 9.18 0.50 9.30
N HIS A 227 7.97 0.21 8.81
CA HIS A 227 7.15 -0.87 9.33
C HIS A 227 6.33 -1.47 8.20
N ARG A 228 6.53 -2.75 7.91
CA ARG A 228 5.64 -3.50 7.03
C ARG A 228 4.26 -3.52 7.67
N ARG A 229 3.27 -2.95 7.01
CA ARG A 229 1.90 -2.98 7.51
C ARG A 229 1.27 -4.31 7.14
N ALA A 230 0.63 -4.97 8.10
CA ALA A 230 -0.09 -6.22 7.85
C ALA A 230 -1.39 -5.92 7.08
N GLY A 231 -1.87 -6.83 6.22
CA GLY A 231 -3.03 -6.56 5.36
C GLY A 231 -4.29 -6.08 6.10
N GLY A 232 -4.53 -6.59 7.31
CA GLY A 232 -5.64 -6.19 8.18
C GLY A 232 -5.48 -4.83 8.88
N GLN A 233 -4.30 -4.19 8.78
CA GLN A 233 -4.06 -2.87 9.38
C GLN A 233 -4.97 -1.82 8.76
N SER A 234 -5.35 -0.83 9.58
CA SER A 234 -6.28 0.24 9.22
C SER A 234 -5.69 1.11 8.11
N GLN A 235 -6.50 1.45 7.11
CA GLN A 235 -6.18 2.56 6.20
C GLN A 235 -6.02 3.89 6.96
N PHE A 236 -6.74 4.03 8.08
CA PHE A 236 -6.74 5.22 8.93
C PHE A 236 -5.70 5.11 10.04
N SER A 237 -4.89 6.15 10.19
CA SER A 237 -4.13 6.40 11.42
C SER A 237 -4.91 7.43 12.22
N VAL A 238 -5.26 7.12 13.48
CA VAL A 238 -5.95 8.08 14.37
C VAL A 238 -5.14 9.39 14.49
N LEU A 239 -3.80 9.30 14.39
CA LEU A 239 -2.93 10.49 14.38
C LEU A 239 -3.13 11.38 13.15
N LEU A 240 -3.42 10.79 11.98
CA LEU A 240 -3.70 11.56 10.77
C LEU A 240 -5.08 12.22 10.85
N GLU A 241 -6.09 11.57 11.43
CA GLU A 241 -7.43 12.18 11.61
C GLU A 241 -7.43 13.36 12.58
N LEU A 242 -6.55 13.32 13.59
CA LEU A 242 -6.43 14.38 14.57
C LEU A 242 -5.74 15.63 14.00
N GLU A 243 -5.04 15.53 12.86
CA GLU A 243 -4.40 16.65 12.14
C GLU A 243 -3.80 17.74 13.06
N PRO A 244 -2.88 17.40 13.98
CA PRO A 244 -2.28 18.42 14.85
C PRO A 244 -1.53 19.44 13.99
N LYS A 245 -1.85 20.72 14.18
CA LYS A 245 -1.27 21.81 13.39
C LYS A 245 0.04 22.32 13.99
N SER A 246 0.31 21.97 15.25
CA SER A 246 1.51 22.36 15.97
C SER A 246 2.32 21.17 16.49
N ASP A 247 3.65 21.34 16.51
CA ASP A 247 4.59 20.36 17.06
C ASP A 247 4.29 20.01 18.53
N ARG A 248 3.69 20.93 19.28
CA ARG A 248 3.36 20.73 20.70
C ARG A 248 2.23 19.72 20.88
N ILE A 249 1.18 19.81 20.06
CA ILE A 249 0.08 18.84 20.09
C ILE A 249 0.53 17.50 19.50
N GLN A 250 1.33 17.52 18.43
CA GLN A 250 1.93 16.29 17.88
C GLN A 250 2.75 15.54 18.94
N LYS A 251 3.62 16.23 19.69
CA LYS A 251 4.41 15.61 20.78
C LYS A 251 3.53 14.97 21.85
N ALA A 252 2.45 15.63 22.26
CA ALA A 252 1.51 15.06 23.23
C ALA A 252 0.82 13.79 22.70
N LEU A 253 0.42 13.78 21.43
CA LEU A 253 -0.17 12.61 20.78
C LEU A 253 0.82 11.44 20.64
N ASP A 254 2.06 11.73 20.25
CA ASP A 254 3.13 10.73 20.15
C ASP A 254 3.44 10.11 21.52
N TYR A 255 3.48 10.94 22.57
CA TYR A 255 3.64 10.48 23.94
C TYR A 255 2.47 9.60 24.38
N ALA A 256 1.23 10.03 24.11
CA ALA A 256 0.04 9.26 24.43
C ALA A 256 0.08 7.88 23.77
N LYS A 257 0.39 7.82 22.47
CA LYS A 257 0.49 6.57 21.70
C LYS A 257 1.52 5.60 22.26
N LYS A 258 2.64 6.10 22.81
CA LYS A 258 3.69 5.27 23.44
C LYS A 258 3.33 4.79 24.85
N ASN A 259 2.35 5.41 25.50
CA ASN A 259 2.04 5.21 26.92
C ASN A 259 0.57 4.78 27.18
N LEU A 260 -0.11 4.22 26.18
CA LEU A 260 -1.56 3.94 26.23
C LEU A 260 -1.99 3.06 27.41
N ARG A 261 -1.13 2.14 27.86
CA ARG A 261 -1.36 1.24 29.01
C ARG A 261 -1.58 2.01 30.32
N ARG A 262 -0.96 3.19 30.48
CA ARG A 262 -1.04 4.01 31.69
C ARG A 262 -2.28 4.89 31.67
N THR A 263 -2.69 5.35 32.85
CA THR A 263 -3.70 6.41 32.96
C THR A 263 -3.07 7.72 32.50
N LEU A 264 -3.45 8.20 31.32
CA LEU A 264 -2.99 9.47 30.76
C LEU A 264 -3.93 10.59 31.20
N SER A 265 -3.45 11.50 32.05
CA SER A 265 -4.22 12.67 32.49
C SER A 265 -4.02 13.86 31.55
N VAL A 266 -4.90 14.87 31.67
CA VAL A 266 -4.76 16.11 30.89
C VAL A 266 -3.52 16.88 31.32
N GLU A 267 -3.18 16.83 32.60
CA GLU A 267 -2.00 17.45 33.20
C GLU A 267 -0.72 16.86 32.62
N GLU A 268 -0.62 15.51 32.58
CA GLU A 268 0.55 14.82 32.03
C GLU A 268 0.77 15.15 30.54
N LEU A 269 -0.30 15.16 29.74
CA LEU A 269 -0.21 15.51 28.32
C LEU A 269 0.10 17.00 28.11
N ALA A 270 -0.39 17.87 28.99
CA ALA A 270 -0.10 19.30 28.96
C ALA A 270 1.37 19.57 29.31
N ASP A 271 1.94 18.85 30.28
CA ASP A 271 3.35 18.94 30.66
C ASP A 271 4.27 18.55 29.50
N VAL A 272 3.93 17.46 28.78
CA VAL A 272 4.65 17.03 27.56
C VAL A 272 4.57 18.09 26.45
N ALA A 273 3.44 18.78 26.34
CA ALA A 273 3.26 19.88 25.39
C ALA A 273 3.88 21.21 25.86
N HIS A 274 4.42 21.26 27.08
CA HIS A 274 4.89 22.46 27.77
C HIS A 274 3.81 23.57 27.83
N LEU A 275 2.59 23.19 28.21
CA LEU A 275 1.42 24.07 28.33
C LEU A 275 0.74 23.86 29.68
N SER A 276 0.05 24.89 30.18
CA SER A 276 -0.88 24.66 31.29
C SER A 276 -2.06 23.78 30.85
N PRO A 277 -2.73 23.01 31.74
CA PRO A 277 -3.84 22.12 31.39
C PRO A 277 -4.99 22.82 30.64
N ARG A 278 -5.29 24.07 31.01
CA ARG A 278 -6.30 24.91 30.34
C ARG A 278 -5.90 25.29 28.92
N GLN A 279 -4.64 25.73 28.73
CA GLN A 279 -4.13 26.09 27.42
C GLN A 279 -4.07 24.86 26.50
N PHE A 280 -3.58 23.73 27.03
CA PHE A 280 -3.51 22.47 26.30
C PHE A 280 -4.89 22.02 25.83
N THR A 281 -5.89 21.94 26.73
CA THR A 281 -7.24 21.49 26.35
C THR A 281 -7.86 22.36 25.26
N ARG A 282 -7.65 23.69 25.34
CA ARG A 282 -8.16 24.64 24.34
C ARG A 282 -7.44 24.49 23.00
N ALA A 283 -6.11 24.45 23.00
CA ALA A 283 -5.30 24.29 21.78
C ALA A 283 -5.58 22.94 21.11
N PHE A 284 -5.60 21.87 21.90
CA PHE A 284 -5.88 20.52 21.42
C PHE A 284 -7.24 20.43 20.73
N ARG A 285 -8.32 20.98 21.32
CA ARG A 285 -9.65 21.02 20.69
C ARG A 285 -9.68 21.88 19.43
N ALA A 286 -8.99 23.02 19.44
CA ALA A 286 -8.95 23.91 18.29
C ALA A 286 -8.22 23.29 17.09
N GLU A 287 -7.17 22.51 17.34
CA GLU A 287 -6.40 21.84 16.29
C GLU A 287 -7.07 20.54 15.83
N THR A 288 -7.46 19.68 16.78
CA THR A 288 -7.90 18.29 16.49
C THR A 288 -9.40 18.09 16.41
N ARG A 289 -10.19 19.13 16.72
CA ARG A 289 -11.66 19.08 16.87
C ARG A 289 -12.17 18.08 17.93
N GLN A 290 -11.30 17.50 18.74
CA GLN A 290 -11.63 16.50 19.76
C GLN A 290 -11.05 16.86 21.13
N SER A 291 -11.57 16.26 22.20
CA SER A 291 -10.93 16.39 23.52
C SER A 291 -9.73 15.44 23.64
N PRO A 292 -8.72 15.76 24.48
CA PRO A 292 -7.59 14.86 24.72
C PRO A 292 -8.03 13.45 25.15
N ALA A 293 -9.03 13.35 26.03
CA ALA A 293 -9.56 12.07 26.49
C ALA A 293 -10.19 11.25 25.35
N LYS A 294 -10.89 11.90 24.40
CA LYS A 294 -11.50 11.21 23.25
C LYS A 294 -10.41 10.72 22.28
N ALA A 295 -9.40 11.54 22.02
CA ALA A 295 -8.26 11.15 21.19
C ALA A 295 -7.49 9.95 21.80
N VAL A 296 -7.24 9.96 23.12
CA VAL A 296 -6.63 8.80 23.81
C VAL A 296 -7.54 7.57 23.71
N GLU A 297 -8.85 7.70 23.89
CA GLU A 297 -9.79 6.59 23.71
C GLU A 297 -9.69 5.99 22.29
N HIS A 298 -9.63 6.83 21.24
CA HIS A 298 -9.47 6.37 19.87
C HIS A 298 -8.12 5.66 19.64
N LEU A 299 -7.01 6.22 20.15
CA LEU A 299 -5.69 5.58 20.07
C LEU A 299 -5.67 4.20 20.76
N ARG A 300 -6.38 4.07 21.89
CA ARG A 300 -6.53 2.77 22.57
C ARG A 300 -7.36 1.78 21.77
N VAL A 301 -8.46 2.21 21.14
CA VAL A 301 -9.26 1.36 20.26
C VAL A 301 -8.41 0.86 19.08
N GLU A 302 -7.66 1.76 18.43
CA GLU A 302 -6.74 1.42 17.33
C GLU A 302 -5.69 0.38 17.78
N SER A 303 -5.03 0.63 18.92
CA SER A 303 -4.03 -0.29 19.48
C SER A 303 -4.62 -1.67 19.83
N ALA A 304 -5.81 -1.70 20.42
CA ALA A 304 -6.50 -2.95 20.75
C ALA A 304 -6.87 -3.74 19.50
N ARG A 305 -7.28 -3.05 18.44
CA ARG A 305 -7.57 -3.64 17.14
C ARG A 305 -6.37 -4.36 16.56
N LEU A 306 -5.23 -3.67 16.47
CA LEU A 306 -3.97 -4.21 15.96
C LEU A 306 -3.50 -5.43 16.78
N MET A 307 -3.66 -5.39 18.10
CA MET A 307 -3.30 -6.50 18.97
C MET A 307 -4.21 -7.73 18.76
N MET A 308 -5.50 -7.51 18.48
CA MET A 308 -6.44 -8.59 18.12
C MET A 308 -6.16 -9.19 16.76
N GLU A 309 -5.69 -8.39 15.79
CA GLU A 309 -5.26 -8.85 14.46
C GLU A 309 -4.04 -9.77 14.55
N GLN A 310 -3.10 -9.52 15.47
CA GLN A 310 -1.91 -10.35 15.69
C GLN A 310 -2.19 -11.68 16.42
N GLY A 311 -3.43 -11.91 16.88
CA GLY A 311 -3.99 -13.24 17.16
C GLY A 311 -3.62 -13.92 18.48
N ARG A 312 -2.67 -13.39 19.27
CA ARG A 312 -2.04 -14.12 20.40
C ARG A 312 -2.63 -13.85 21.79
N HIS A 313 -3.39 -12.77 21.97
CA HIS A 313 -3.82 -12.30 23.29
C HIS A 313 -5.28 -12.61 23.62
N SER A 314 -5.57 -12.89 24.89
CA SER A 314 -6.94 -12.95 25.40
C SER A 314 -7.59 -11.56 25.37
N MET A 315 -8.93 -11.50 25.42
CA MET A 315 -9.62 -10.19 25.43
C MET A 315 -9.31 -9.37 26.70
N ASP A 316 -9.02 -10.05 27.82
CA ASP A 316 -8.59 -9.40 29.07
C ASP A 316 -7.19 -8.80 28.93
N GLU A 317 -6.25 -9.56 28.33
CA GLU A 317 -4.91 -9.07 28.06
C GLU A 317 -4.93 -7.87 27.12
N VAL A 318 -5.71 -7.92 26.04
CA VAL A 318 -5.86 -6.79 25.13
C VAL A 318 -6.37 -5.55 25.86
N ALA A 319 -7.40 -5.68 26.71
CA ALA A 319 -7.94 -4.56 27.47
C ALA A 319 -6.91 -3.96 28.44
N ASN A 320 -6.10 -4.80 29.09
CA ASN A 320 -5.07 -4.37 30.02
C ASN A 320 -3.88 -3.70 29.32
N GLU A 321 -3.34 -4.32 28.28
CA GLU A 321 -2.16 -3.80 27.57
C GLU A 321 -2.44 -2.49 26.82
N THR A 322 -3.71 -2.27 26.43
CA THR A 322 -4.13 -1.03 25.75
C THR A 322 -4.70 0.01 26.69
N GLY A 323 -4.72 -0.24 28.00
CA GLY A 323 -5.10 0.75 29.01
C GLY A 323 -6.60 1.00 29.18
N PHE A 324 -7.45 0.08 28.73
CA PHE A 324 -8.88 0.07 29.08
C PHE A 324 -9.15 -0.46 30.49
N ALA A 325 -8.19 -1.18 31.09
CA ALA A 325 -8.25 -1.83 32.40
C ALA A 325 -9.25 -2.99 32.52
N ASP A 326 -10.38 -2.95 31.79
CA ASP A 326 -11.35 -4.04 31.76
C ASP A 326 -12.05 -4.17 30.39
N ARG A 327 -12.63 -5.36 30.18
CA ARG A 327 -13.33 -5.72 28.93
C ARG A 327 -14.57 -4.87 28.65
N GLU A 328 -15.32 -4.45 29.67
CA GLU A 328 -16.57 -3.71 29.45
C GLU A 328 -16.30 -2.26 29.06
N ARG A 329 -15.25 -1.65 29.62
CA ARG A 329 -14.79 -0.32 29.21
C ARG A 329 -14.27 -0.33 27.78
N MET A 330 -13.49 -1.35 27.41
CA MET A 330 -13.06 -1.57 26.03
C MET A 330 -14.27 -1.78 25.10
N ARG A 331 -15.24 -2.62 25.48
CA ARG A 331 -16.45 -2.87 24.68
C ARG A 331 -17.23 -1.58 24.41
N ARG A 332 -17.43 -0.76 25.42
CA ARG A 332 -18.12 0.53 25.30
C ARG A 332 -17.38 1.50 24.38
N ALA A 333 -16.04 1.55 24.46
CA ALA A 333 -15.23 2.38 23.55
C ALA A 333 -15.34 1.91 22.10
N PHE A 334 -15.24 0.60 21.86
CA PHE A 334 -15.42 0.01 20.53
C PHE A 334 -16.79 0.30 19.91
N LEU A 335 -17.86 0.20 20.70
CA LEU A 335 -19.21 0.56 20.23
C LEU A 335 -19.33 2.04 19.88
N ARG A 336 -18.70 2.93 20.63
CA ARG A 336 -18.71 4.38 20.34
C ARG A 336 -17.88 4.75 19.12
N THR A 337 -16.72 4.12 18.94
CA THR A 337 -15.75 4.52 17.91
C THR A 337 -15.96 3.76 16.61
N MET A 338 -16.31 2.47 16.65
CA MET A 338 -16.37 1.58 15.48
C MET A 338 -17.78 1.02 15.20
N GLY A 339 -18.77 1.30 16.07
CA GLY A 339 -20.13 0.75 15.94
C GLY A 339 -20.23 -0.77 16.15
N GLN A 340 -19.12 -1.46 16.46
CA GLN A 340 -19.07 -2.92 16.59
C GLN A 340 -18.32 -3.33 17.87
N PRO A 341 -18.72 -4.42 18.54
CA PRO A 341 -18.03 -4.87 19.74
C PRO A 341 -16.68 -5.56 19.40
N PRO A 342 -15.71 -5.56 20.35
CA PRO A 342 -14.36 -6.10 20.10
C PRO A 342 -14.34 -7.55 19.61
N GLN A 343 -15.28 -8.39 20.06
CA GLN A 343 -15.37 -9.78 19.62
C GLN A 343 -15.74 -9.93 18.14
N THR A 344 -16.60 -9.06 17.62
CA THR A 344 -16.95 -9.04 16.19
C THR A 344 -15.73 -8.65 15.38
N VAL A 345 -15.01 -7.62 15.83
CA VAL A 345 -13.77 -7.16 15.19
C VAL A 345 -12.71 -8.26 15.18
N ARG A 346 -12.53 -9.00 16.30
CA ARG A 346 -11.61 -10.15 16.37
C ARG A 346 -12.06 -11.34 15.52
N ARG A 347 -13.36 -11.60 15.42
CA ARG A 347 -13.89 -12.66 14.56
C ARG A 347 -13.62 -12.33 13.10
N ASN A 348 -13.89 -11.09 12.73
CA ASN A 348 -13.58 -10.56 11.41
C ASN A 348 -12.07 -10.62 11.15
N SER A 349 -11.19 -10.45 12.15
CA SER A 349 -9.75 -10.62 11.96
C SER A 349 -9.30 -12.08 11.84
N ARG A 350 -9.98 -13.01 12.51
CA ARG A 350 -9.62 -14.45 12.52
C ARG A 350 -10.20 -15.26 11.37
N SER A 351 -11.31 -14.84 10.78
CA SER A 351 -11.75 -15.39 9.49
C SER A 351 -10.86 -14.93 8.32
N ARG A 352 -9.79 -14.15 8.60
CA ARG A 352 -8.78 -13.66 7.64
C ARG A 352 -7.45 -14.43 7.70
N THR A 353 -7.29 -15.37 8.64
CA THR A 353 -6.18 -16.33 8.69
C THR A 353 -6.72 -17.69 8.29
#